data_AF-A0A9N7H2B5-F1
#
_entry.id   AF-A0A9N7H2B5-F1
#
_cell.length_a   1.000
_cell.length_b   1.000
_cell.length_c   1.000
_cell.angle_alpha   90.00
_cell.angle_beta   90.00
_cell.angle_gamma   90.00
#
_symmetry.space_group_name_H-M   'P 1'
#
loop_
_entity.id
_entity.type
_entity.pdbx_description
1 polymer ?
#
loop_
_entity_poly.entity_id
_entity_poly.type
_entity_poly.pdbx_seq_one_letter_code
_entity_poly.pdbx_strand_id
1 'polypeptide(L)'
;MRIFGWLSGSFLSVMLLWVPAFAAPDYHPGFACPRPDGADVLATALCNDPVMAKAELDLEKVFYAHRGQEGAGAYQAIKAQAVAYDTALRNACAIPAAGTPGAVMPSGAASCYVKVTEQQAVEWAESLSGPYAQEAARNIDLHIALQQKLINAGYSFSPMDKADGLYGDAMRTAIKTWQAAYGDEQTGAISDDEVPHVQKLGISRAVRWANQPPEPSLSSDTSAPPLLRIFQLDMLGIQRPFLEQFTGPAKYVNHYSDKTTTYTYMVKNCELTAYEQGGKIQGYGLKITPSCSVPLTPFIQNSTPTVAELTLGDVSAALNGNARPVSDCLESCGNAADPNIGLMEQGSHAEDYVNIEVYAPVVDEKALNAYANWRDALRKHETEDYILNGKFNCDGKYAAEGLHAMRNVAVKQLFVGWGASGFGQYINGQCGQ
;
A
#
# COMPACT_ATOMS: atom_id res chain seq x y z
N MET A 1 66.25 -62.11 7.84
CA MET A 1 66.96 -60.97 7.20
C MET A 1 66.40 -60.81 5.79
N ARG A 2 65.60 -59.75 5.54
CA ARG A 2 65.04 -59.23 4.26
C ARG A 2 63.75 -58.47 4.62
N ILE A 3 63.88 -57.18 4.97
CA ILE A 3 63.65 -55.98 4.15
C ILE A 3 62.17 -55.82 3.76
N PHE A 4 61.52 -54.87 4.45
CA PHE A 4 60.20 -54.31 4.20
C PHE A 4 60.19 -53.52 2.88
N GLY A 5 59.23 -53.81 2.00
CA GLY A 5 58.90 -53.00 0.82
C GLY A 5 57.65 -52.17 1.06
N TRP A 6 57.80 -50.86 0.93
CA TRP A 6 56.72 -49.86 0.89
C TRP A 6 55.88 -50.01 -0.39
N LEU A 7 54.55 -49.98 -0.24
CA LEU A 7 53.61 -49.52 -1.27
C LEU A 7 52.64 -48.55 -0.60
N SER A 8 52.88 -47.26 -0.84
CA SER A 8 52.01 -46.14 -0.50
C SER A 8 50.83 -46.12 -1.48
N GLY A 9 49.67 -46.57 -1.02
CA GLY A 9 48.39 -46.36 -1.72
C GLY A 9 47.75 -45.05 -1.25
N SER A 10 47.78 -44.03 -2.11
CA SER A 10 47.04 -42.78 -1.90
C SER A 10 45.54 -43.04 -2.07
N PHE A 11 44.78 -43.00 -0.97
CA PHE A 11 43.33 -42.86 -1.02
C PHE A 11 42.98 -41.40 -1.31
N LEU A 12 42.62 -41.10 -2.56
CA LEU A 12 41.89 -39.89 -2.91
C LEU A 12 40.44 -40.08 -2.45
N SER A 13 40.08 -39.44 -1.35
CA SER A 13 38.68 -39.28 -0.95
C SER A 13 37.96 -38.45 -2.01
N VAL A 14 37.09 -39.10 -2.79
CA VAL A 14 36.10 -38.42 -3.64
C VAL A 14 35.10 -37.74 -2.70
N MET A 15 35.31 -36.45 -2.43
CA MET A 15 34.25 -35.60 -1.87
C MET A 15 33.19 -35.42 -2.95
N LEU A 16 32.10 -36.19 -2.84
CA LEU A 16 30.83 -35.87 -3.47
C LEU A 16 30.37 -34.53 -2.90
N LEU A 17 30.67 -33.45 -3.62
CA LEU A 17 30.02 -32.16 -3.41
C LEU A 17 28.54 -32.34 -3.72
N TRP A 18 27.74 -32.43 -2.66
CA TRP A 18 26.29 -32.35 -2.72
C TRP A 18 25.96 -30.92 -3.15
N VAL A 19 25.80 -30.70 -4.46
CA VAL A 19 25.20 -29.48 -4.97
C VAL A 19 23.75 -29.50 -4.50
N PRO A 20 23.28 -28.53 -3.70
CA PRO A 20 21.87 -28.45 -3.37
C PRO A 20 21.12 -28.35 -4.69
N ALA A 21 20.16 -29.25 -4.92
CA ALA A 21 19.18 -29.05 -5.98
C ALA A 21 18.48 -27.72 -5.66
N PHE A 22 18.75 -26.68 -6.46
CA PHE A 22 17.97 -25.47 -6.42
C PHE A 22 16.53 -25.87 -6.73
N ALA A 23 15.61 -25.63 -5.78
CA ALA A 23 14.19 -25.80 -6.04
C ALA A 23 13.84 -25.00 -7.29
N ALA A 24 13.07 -25.60 -8.21
CA ALA A 24 12.53 -24.87 -9.36
C ALA A 24 11.72 -23.66 -8.84
N PRO A 25 11.69 -22.53 -9.57
CA PRO A 25 10.83 -21.41 -9.21
C PRO A 25 9.37 -21.89 -9.12
N ASP A 26 8.68 -21.52 -8.04
CA ASP A 26 7.25 -21.78 -7.89
C ASP A 26 6.47 -20.78 -8.76
N TYR A 27 6.15 -21.19 -9.99
CA TYR A 27 5.24 -20.43 -10.85
C TYR A 27 3.79 -20.73 -10.46
N HIS A 28 2.96 -19.69 -10.47
CA HIS A 28 1.52 -19.83 -10.30
C HIS A 28 0.81 -19.26 -11.53
N PRO A 29 -0.22 -19.94 -12.04
CA PRO A 29 -1.08 -19.35 -13.06
C PRO A 29 -1.80 -18.13 -12.50
N GLY A 30 -2.37 -17.27 -13.36
CA GLY A 30 -3.14 -16.07 -12.98
C GLY A 30 -4.43 -16.31 -12.19
N PHE A 31 -4.66 -17.51 -11.68
CA PHE A 31 -5.77 -17.89 -10.81
C PHE A 31 -5.27 -18.56 -9.52
N ALA A 32 -6.09 -18.49 -8.46
CA ALA A 32 -5.71 -19.01 -7.15
C ALA A 32 -5.53 -20.54 -7.14
N CYS A 33 -4.42 -20.98 -6.54
CA CYS A 33 -4.10 -22.37 -6.25
C CYS A 33 -4.09 -22.62 -4.72
N PRO A 34 -4.53 -23.80 -4.23
CA PRO A 34 -5.24 -24.84 -4.97
C PRO A 34 -6.69 -24.40 -5.31
N ARG A 35 -7.26 -24.88 -6.42
CA ARG A 35 -8.67 -24.61 -6.72
C ARG A 35 -9.59 -25.34 -5.74
N PRO A 36 -10.55 -24.67 -5.08
CA PRO A 36 -11.43 -25.29 -4.07
C PRO A 36 -12.36 -26.38 -4.61
N ASP A 37 -12.71 -26.36 -5.90
CA ASP A 37 -13.73 -27.22 -6.50
C ASP A 37 -13.17 -28.49 -7.17
N GLY A 38 -11.86 -28.57 -7.41
CA GLY A 38 -11.17 -29.74 -7.99
C GLY A 38 -11.74 -30.23 -9.34
N ALA A 39 -12.66 -29.48 -9.95
CA ALA A 39 -13.52 -29.94 -11.03
C ALA A 39 -12.91 -29.70 -12.43
N ASP A 40 -11.88 -28.86 -12.52
CA ASP A 40 -11.10 -28.66 -13.74
C ASP A 40 -9.71 -29.31 -13.60
N VAL A 41 -9.53 -30.40 -14.33
CA VAL A 41 -8.29 -31.18 -14.34
C VAL A 41 -7.12 -30.38 -14.91
N LEU A 42 -7.39 -29.44 -15.84
CA LEU A 42 -6.36 -28.57 -16.40
C LEU A 42 -5.86 -27.58 -15.36
N ALA A 43 -6.78 -26.89 -14.68
CA ALA A 43 -6.43 -25.95 -13.61
C ALA A 43 -5.67 -26.64 -12.46
N THR A 44 -6.06 -27.88 -12.13
CA THR A 44 -5.36 -28.70 -11.14
C THR A 44 -3.96 -29.08 -11.62
N ALA A 45 -3.78 -29.43 -12.89
CA ALA A 45 -2.46 -29.72 -13.46
C ALA A 45 -1.56 -28.48 -13.44
N LEU A 46 -2.08 -27.31 -13.83
CA LEU A 46 -1.36 -26.03 -13.79
C LEU A 46 -0.90 -25.64 -12.38
N CYS A 47 -1.68 -25.93 -11.33
CA CYS A 47 -1.26 -25.68 -9.95
C CYS A 47 -0.15 -26.64 -9.45
N ASN A 48 0.05 -27.78 -10.11
CA ASN A 48 0.94 -28.85 -9.63
C ASN A 48 2.16 -29.11 -10.53
N ASP A 49 2.14 -28.62 -11.78
CA ASP A 49 3.23 -28.78 -12.75
C ASP A 49 3.87 -27.42 -13.06
N PRO A 50 5.11 -27.16 -12.59
CA PRO A 50 5.76 -25.86 -12.76
C PRO A 50 6.10 -25.55 -14.22
N VAL A 51 6.26 -26.56 -15.10
CA VAL A 51 6.54 -26.33 -16.52
C VAL A 51 5.27 -25.86 -17.23
N MET A 52 4.13 -26.48 -16.91
CA MET A 52 2.83 -26.02 -17.41
C MET A 52 2.49 -24.62 -16.88
N ALA A 53 2.69 -24.37 -15.58
CA ALA A 53 2.45 -23.07 -14.96
C ALA A 53 3.29 -21.96 -15.62
N LYS A 54 4.56 -22.23 -15.92
CA LYS A 54 5.43 -21.27 -16.60
C LYS A 54 4.94 -20.96 -18.01
N ALA A 55 4.59 -21.97 -18.80
CA ALA A 55 4.08 -21.77 -20.16
C ALA A 55 2.79 -20.94 -20.17
N GLU A 56 1.88 -21.22 -19.24
CA GLU A 56 0.66 -20.45 -19.06
C GLU A 56 0.96 -19.00 -18.70
N LEU A 57 1.83 -18.77 -17.73
CA LEU A 57 2.20 -17.43 -17.29
C LEU A 57 2.87 -16.62 -18.41
N ASP A 58 3.68 -17.25 -19.27
CA ASP A 58 4.26 -16.61 -20.45
C ASP A 58 3.18 -16.18 -21.47
N LEU A 59 2.13 -16.98 -21.67
CA LEU A 59 0.98 -16.59 -22.50
C LEU A 59 0.16 -15.46 -21.84
N GLU A 60 -0.12 -15.55 -20.54
CA GLU A 60 -0.86 -14.53 -19.81
C GLU A 60 -0.13 -13.18 -19.83
N LYS A 61 1.20 -13.16 -19.70
CA LYS A 61 2.01 -11.94 -19.88
C LYS A 61 1.74 -11.28 -21.24
N VAL A 62 1.67 -12.04 -22.33
CA VAL A 62 1.34 -11.52 -23.67
C VAL A 62 -0.10 -10.97 -23.71
N PHE A 63 -1.06 -11.67 -23.09
CA PHE A 63 -2.44 -11.20 -22.97
C PHE A 63 -2.52 -9.84 -22.23
N TYR A 64 -1.81 -9.69 -21.11
CA TYR A 64 -1.78 -8.44 -20.34
C TYR A 64 -1.02 -7.31 -21.05
N ALA A 65 -0.02 -7.63 -21.89
CA ALA A 65 0.62 -6.65 -22.75
C ALA A 65 -0.35 -6.11 -23.82
N HIS A 66 -1.15 -6.98 -24.45
CA HIS A 66 -2.21 -6.58 -25.39
C HIS A 66 -3.24 -5.66 -24.75
N ARG A 67 -3.73 -6.06 -23.57
CA ARG A 67 -4.67 -5.24 -22.80
C ARG A 67 -4.10 -3.85 -22.49
N GLY A 68 -2.81 -3.75 -22.19
CA GLY A 68 -2.14 -2.48 -21.96
C GLY A 68 -2.02 -1.62 -23.22
N GLN A 69 -1.61 -2.22 -24.35
CA GLN A 69 -1.43 -1.54 -25.64
C GLN A 69 -2.76 -1.00 -26.19
N GLU A 70 -3.82 -1.81 -26.16
CA GLU A 70 -5.10 -1.48 -26.81
C GLU A 70 -6.07 -0.71 -25.89
N GLY A 71 -5.83 -0.74 -24.58
CA GLY A 71 -6.64 -0.05 -23.57
C GLY A 71 -7.98 -0.74 -23.28
N ALA A 72 -8.79 -0.10 -22.40
CA ALA A 72 -10.00 -0.71 -21.84
C ALA A 72 -11.08 -1.09 -22.87
N GLY A 73 -11.12 -0.41 -24.03
CA GLY A 73 -12.11 -0.64 -25.08
C GLY A 73 -11.94 -1.98 -25.81
N ALA A 74 -10.74 -2.57 -25.82
CA ALA A 74 -10.45 -3.80 -26.55
C ALA A 74 -10.55 -5.08 -25.70
N TYR A 75 -10.68 -4.96 -24.38
CA TYR A 75 -10.64 -6.08 -23.44
C TYR A 75 -11.62 -7.22 -23.79
N GLN A 76 -12.84 -6.90 -24.22
CA GLN A 76 -13.83 -7.92 -24.56
C GLN A 76 -13.42 -8.75 -25.79
N ALA A 77 -12.76 -8.12 -26.77
CA ALA A 77 -12.30 -8.80 -27.97
C ALA A 77 -11.11 -9.72 -27.65
N ILE A 78 -10.12 -9.23 -26.89
CA ILE A 78 -8.95 -10.00 -26.45
C ILE A 78 -9.41 -11.19 -25.58
N LYS A 79 -10.37 -10.96 -24.66
CA LYS A 79 -10.95 -12.03 -23.83
C LYS A 79 -11.64 -13.09 -24.66
N ALA A 80 -12.38 -12.71 -25.70
CA ALA A 80 -13.04 -13.68 -26.59
C ALA A 80 -12.02 -14.55 -27.34
N GLN A 81 -10.89 -13.99 -27.76
CA GLN A 81 -9.78 -14.74 -28.37
C GLN A 81 -9.17 -15.74 -27.38
N ALA A 82 -8.96 -15.36 -26.11
CA ALA A 82 -8.45 -16.26 -25.07
C ALA A 82 -9.40 -17.45 -24.80
N VAL A 83 -10.70 -17.21 -24.76
CA VAL A 83 -11.71 -18.28 -24.60
C VAL A 83 -11.73 -19.23 -25.80
N ALA A 84 -11.62 -18.69 -27.02
CA ALA A 84 -11.55 -19.51 -28.23
C ALA A 84 -10.28 -20.37 -28.26
N TYR A 85 -9.15 -19.80 -27.83
CA TYR A 85 -7.89 -20.51 -27.67
C TYR A 85 -7.99 -21.67 -26.66
N ASP A 86 -8.51 -21.44 -25.43
CA ASP A 86 -8.66 -22.51 -24.42
C ASP A 86 -9.48 -23.69 -24.98
N THR A 87 -10.55 -23.39 -25.72
CA THR A 87 -11.38 -24.41 -26.36
C THR A 87 -10.59 -25.20 -27.42
N ALA A 88 -9.83 -24.51 -28.27
CA ALA A 88 -9.01 -25.14 -29.31
C ALA A 88 -7.87 -25.98 -28.73
N LEU A 89 -7.18 -25.47 -27.71
CA LEU A 89 -6.12 -26.12 -26.97
C LEU A 89 -6.58 -27.42 -26.33
N ARG A 90 -7.73 -27.38 -25.62
CA ARG A 90 -8.29 -28.57 -24.98
C ARG A 90 -8.60 -29.66 -26.00
N ASN A 91 -9.16 -29.30 -27.16
CA ASN A 91 -9.41 -30.24 -28.25
C ASN A 91 -8.10 -30.80 -28.83
N ALA A 92 -7.11 -29.96 -29.10
CA ALA A 92 -5.84 -30.37 -29.69
C ALA A 92 -5.04 -31.32 -28.79
N CYS A 93 -5.11 -31.12 -27.47
CA CYS A 93 -4.38 -31.92 -26.49
C CYS A 93 -5.25 -32.99 -25.80
N ALA A 94 -6.47 -33.22 -26.31
CA ALA A 94 -7.45 -34.17 -25.76
C ALA A 94 -7.76 -33.96 -24.27
N ILE A 95 -7.65 -32.73 -23.77
CA ILE A 95 -7.93 -32.36 -22.38
C ILE A 95 -9.44 -32.29 -22.19
N PRO A 96 -10.01 -32.98 -21.18
CA PRO A 96 -11.44 -32.90 -20.89
C PRO A 96 -11.94 -31.47 -20.67
N ALA A 97 -13.21 -31.25 -21.02
CA ALA A 97 -13.87 -29.99 -20.73
C ALA A 97 -13.91 -29.73 -19.21
N ALA A 98 -13.85 -28.46 -18.82
CA ALA A 98 -13.95 -28.05 -17.42
C ALA A 98 -15.25 -28.58 -16.79
N GLY A 99 -15.17 -29.09 -15.55
CA GLY A 99 -16.32 -29.63 -14.82
C GLY A 99 -16.68 -31.08 -15.13
N THR A 100 -15.91 -31.78 -15.96
CA THR A 100 -16.13 -33.21 -16.24
C THR A 100 -15.87 -34.05 -14.98
N PRO A 101 -16.88 -34.69 -14.37
CA PRO A 101 -16.70 -35.41 -13.11
C PRO A 101 -15.72 -36.57 -13.24
N GLY A 102 -14.73 -36.65 -12.34
CA GLY A 102 -13.74 -37.73 -12.31
C GLY A 102 -12.73 -37.70 -13.48
N ALA A 103 -12.63 -36.57 -14.20
CA ALA A 103 -11.65 -36.41 -15.27
C ALA A 103 -10.21 -36.47 -14.72
N VAL A 104 -9.33 -37.12 -15.49
CA VAL A 104 -7.89 -37.21 -15.25
C VAL A 104 -7.14 -36.67 -16.45
N MET A 105 -5.97 -36.09 -16.21
CA MET A 105 -5.13 -35.53 -17.28
C MET A 105 -4.60 -36.67 -18.16
N PRO A 106 -4.87 -36.69 -19.48
CA PRO A 106 -4.37 -37.76 -20.35
C PRO A 106 -2.84 -37.80 -20.40
N SER A 107 -2.29 -38.98 -20.67
CA SER A 107 -0.84 -39.12 -20.88
C SER A 107 -0.39 -38.29 -22.10
N GLY A 108 0.68 -37.51 -21.94
CA GLY A 108 1.20 -36.61 -22.97
C GLY A 108 0.44 -35.29 -23.14
N ALA A 109 -0.72 -35.11 -22.47
CA ALA A 109 -1.48 -33.86 -22.54
C ALA A 109 -0.71 -32.66 -21.97
N ALA A 110 0.07 -32.85 -20.90
CA ALA A 110 0.93 -31.81 -20.33
C ALA A 110 1.99 -31.30 -21.31
N SER A 111 2.70 -32.21 -22.00
CA SER A 111 3.68 -31.83 -23.02
C SER A 111 3.05 -31.20 -24.26
N CYS A 112 1.84 -31.65 -24.63
CA CYS A 112 1.07 -31.03 -25.71
C CYS A 112 0.67 -29.60 -25.33
N TYR A 113 0.16 -29.42 -24.10
CA TYR A 113 -0.25 -28.13 -23.57
C TYR A 113 0.89 -27.12 -23.67
N VAL A 114 2.04 -27.42 -23.06
CA VAL A 114 3.21 -26.54 -23.06
C VAL A 114 3.58 -26.11 -24.49
N LYS A 115 3.68 -27.06 -25.42
CA LYS A 115 4.03 -26.77 -26.81
C LYS A 115 3.04 -25.84 -27.49
N VAL A 116 1.73 -26.11 -27.36
CA VAL A 116 0.69 -25.31 -28.03
C VAL A 116 0.58 -23.93 -27.38
N THR A 117 0.74 -23.83 -26.06
CA THR A 117 0.74 -22.56 -25.31
C THR A 117 1.93 -21.68 -25.67
N GLU A 118 3.15 -22.23 -25.73
CA GLU A 118 4.33 -21.49 -26.17
C GLU A 118 4.19 -20.98 -27.61
N GLN A 119 3.65 -21.81 -28.52
CA GLN A 119 3.38 -21.38 -29.89
C GLN A 119 2.35 -20.24 -29.92
N GLN A 120 1.27 -20.34 -29.15
CA GLN A 120 0.24 -19.31 -29.11
C GLN A 120 0.79 -17.98 -28.59
N ALA A 121 1.63 -18.01 -27.56
CA ALA A 121 2.26 -16.83 -26.99
C ALA A 121 3.12 -16.09 -28.02
N VAL A 122 3.88 -16.84 -28.84
CA VAL A 122 4.67 -16.28 -29.95
C VAL A 122 3.77 -15.63 -31.00
N GLU A 123 2.73 -16.33 -31.45
CA GLU A 123 1.80 -15.82 -32.47
C GLU A 123 1.08 -14.55 -32.00
N TRP A 124 0.64 -14.50 -30.75
CA TRP A 124 0.00 -13.30 -30.19
C TRP A 124 0.98 -12.15 -30.00
N ALA A 125 2.24 -12.41 -29.72
CA ALA A 125 3.22 -11.34 -29.54
C ALA A 125 3.52 -10.57 -30.84
N GLU A 126 3.23 -11.12 -32.03
CA GLU A 126 3.54 -10.51 -33.34
C GLU A 126 2.84 -9.16 -33.57
N SER A 127 1.68 -8.92 -32.95
CA SER A 127 0.91 -7.67 -33.09
C SER A 127 1.22 -6.64 -32.00
N LEU A 128 2.07 -6.96 -31.04
CA LEU A 128 2.56 -5.99 -30.05
C LEU A 128 3.66 -5.10 -30.65
N SER A 129 3.78 -3.90 -30.12
CA SER A 129 4.78 -2.92 -30.56
C SER A 129 5.42 -2.19 -29.39
N GLY A 130 6.60 -1.59 -29.63
CA GLY A 130 7.29 -0.75 -28.65
C GLY A 130 7.53 -1.45 -27.30
N PRO A 131 7.33 -0.74 -26.18
CA PRO A 131 7.51 -1.30 -24.83
C PRO A 131 6.67 -2.55 -24.53
N TYR A 132 5.48 -2.67 -25.14
CA TYR A 132 4.63 -3.85 -24.94
C TYR A 132 5.16 -5.10 -25.67
N ALA A 133 5.78 -4.94 -26.85
CA ALA A 133 6.48 -6.04 -27.52
C ALA A 133 7.69 -6.52 -26.73
N GLN A 134 8.44 -5.58 -26.16
CA GLN A 134 9.60 -5.87 -25.30
C GLN A 134 9.17 -6.61 -24.03
N GLU A 135 8.03 -6.22 -23.44
CA GLU A 135 7.46 -6.94 -22.31
C GLU A 135 7.06 -8.37 -22.65
N ALA A 136 6.37 -8.60 -23.76
CA ALA A 136 6.01 -9.94 -24.22
C ALA A 136 7.23 -10.83 -24.46
N ALA A 137 8.32 -10.28 -25.00
CA ALA A 137 9.56 -11.00 -25.25
C ALA A 137 10.40 -11.26 -23.98
N ARG A 138 10.09 -10.58 -22.86
CA ARG A 138 10.90 -10.63 -21.64
C ARG A 138 10.86 -12.00 -20.97
N ASN A 139 12.02 -12.51 -20.56
CA ASN A 139 12.09 -13.69 -19.71
C ASN A 139 11.23 -13.52 -18.45
N ILE A 140 10.40 -14.52 -18.13
CA ILE A 140 9.41 -14.41 -17.07
C ILE A 140 10.00 -14.18 -15.67
N ASP A 141 11.17 -14.76 -15.38
CA ASP A 141 11.84 -14.55 -14.08
C ASP A 141 12.29 -13.10 -13.93
N LEU A 142 12.82 -12.51 -15.00
CA LEU A 142 13.14 -11.09 -15.03
C LEU A 142 11.87 -10.24 -14.90
N HIS A 143 10.78 -10.61 -15.57
CA HIS A 143 9.52 -9.87 -15.50
C HIS A 143 8.94 -9.84 -14.07
N ILE A 144 8.86 -11.00 -13.41
CA ILE A 144 8.45 -11.11 -12.00
C ILE A 144 9.40 -10.32 -11.10
N ALA A 145 10.72 -10.40 -11.32
CA ALA A 145 11.69 -9.66 -10.53
C ALA A 145 11.53 -8.14 -10.67
N LEU A 146 11.18 -7.64 -11.86
CA LEU A 146 10.91 -6.21 -12.09
C LEU A 146 9.61 -5.77 -11.39
N GLN A 147 8.57 -6.60 -11.41
CA GLN A 147 7.35 -6.37 -10.63
C GLN A 147 7.69 -6.25 -9.14
N GLN A 148 8.44 -7.23 -8.63
CA GLN A 148 8.84 -7.26 -7.22
C GLN A 148 9.70 -6.04 -6.88
N LYS A 149 10.54 -5.57 -7.80
CA LYS A 149 11.33 -4.35 -7.61
C LYS A 149 10.44 -3.12 -7.49
N LEU A 150 9.42 -2.98 -8.32
CA LEU A 150 8.47 -1.87 -8.26
C LEU A 150 7.59 -1.93 -7.01
N ILE A 151 7.10 -3.13 -6.64
CA ILE A 151 6.41 -3.37 -5.36
C ILE A 151 7.31 -2.96 -4.21
N ASN A 152 8.54 -3.50 -4.17
CA ASN A 152 9.53 -3.20 -3.15
C ASN A 152 9.85 -1.71 -3.07
N ALA A 153 9.91 -1.03 -4.21
CA ALA A 153 10.17 0.41 -4.29
C ALA A 153 8.96 1.28 -3.94
N GLY A 154 7.81 0.68 -3.59
CA GLY A 154 6.63 1.39 -3.10
C GLY A 154 5.78 2.00 -4.22
N TYR A 155 5.94 1.53 -5.46
CA TYR A 155 5.10 1.95 -6.57
C TYR A 155 3.79 1.16 -6.65
N SER A 156 3.70 0.00 -6.00
CA SER A 156 2.43 -0.74 -5.87
C SER A 156 1.51 -0.14 -4.81
N PHE A 157 0.21 -0.33 -4.99
CA PHE A 157 -0.82 0.13 -4.05
C PHE A 157 -0.76 -0.58 -2.70
N SER A 158 -0.24 -1.81 -2.64
CA SER A 158 0.01 -2.52 -1.40
C SER A 158 1.43 -3.11 -1.35
N PRO A 159 2.16 -2.95 -0.24
CA PRO A 159 3.46 -3.63 -0.04
C PRO A 159 3.31 -5.14 0.19
N MET A 160 2.07 -5.63 0.40
CA MET A 160 1.76 -7.06 0.51
C MET A 160 1.41 -7.70 -0.84
N ASP A 161 1.34 -6.90 -1.92
CA ASP A 161 1.18 -7.44 -3.26
C ASP A 161 2.36 -8.39 -3.54
N LYS A 162 2.03 -9.58 -4.03
CA LYS A 162 3.02 -10.55 -4.45
C LYS A 162 3.28 -10.36 -5.93
N ALA A 163 4.54 -10.35 -6.32
CA ALA A 163 4.88 -10.44 -7.73
C ALA A 163 4.40 -11.78 -8.29
N ASP A 164 3.49 -11.71 -9.26
CA ASP A 164 2.83 -12.83 -9.91
C ASP A 164 3.16 -12.92 -11.41
N GLY A 165 3.86 -11.93 -11.95
CA GLY A 165 4.22 -11.82 -13.37
C GLY A 165 3.11 -11.23 -14.24
N LEU A 166 2.02 -10.73 -13.66
CA LEU A 166 0.86 -10.21 -14.40
C LEU A 166 0.72 -8.69 -14.23
N TYR A 167 1.04 -7.95 -15.28
CA TYR A 167 0.95 -6.48 -15.26
C TYR A 167 -0.48 -6.01 -15.57
N GLY A 168 -1.38 -6.24 -14.61
CA GLY A 168 -2.75 -5.72 -14.62
C GLY A 168 -2.83 -4.21 -14.38
N ASP A 169 -4.05 -3.64 -14.42
CA ASP A 169 -4.26 -2.17 -14.38
C ASP A 169 -3.59 -1.46 -13.18
N ALA A 170 -3.59 -2.10 -12.01
CA ALA A 170 -2.90 -1.59 -10.82
C ALA A 170 -1.39 -1.48 -11.05
N MET A 171 -0.78 -2.54 -11.59
CA MET A 171 0.65 -2.59 -11.90
C MET A 171 1.01 -1.63 -13.05
N ARG A 172 0.14 -1.49 -14.07
CA ARG A 172 0.30 -0.48 -15.14
C ARG A 172 0.33 0.93 -14.58
N THR A 173 -0.55 1.21 -13.63
CA THR A 173 -0.59 2.50 -12.93
C THR A 173 0.71 2.72 -12.14
N ALA A 174 1.17 1.71 -11.40
CA ALA A 174 2.45 1.74 -10.69
C ALA A 174 3.64 2.05 -11.63
N ILE A 175 3.70 1.39 -12.79
CA ILE A 175 4.74 1.62 -13.81
C ILE A 175 4.69 3.06 -14.33
N LYS A 176 3.49 3.57 -14.64
CA LYS A 176 3.33 4.97 -15.09
C LYS A 176 3.77 5.97 -14.03
N THR A 177 3.47 5.71 -12.76
CA THR A 177 3.93 6.54 -11.64
C THR A 177 5.46 6.51 -11.52
N TRP A 178 6.08 5.34 -11.69
CA TRP A 178 7.53 5.21 -11.70
C TRP A 178 8.18 5.95 -12.89
N GLN A 179 7.65 5.77 -14.12
CA GLN A 179 8.10 6.46 -15.33
C GLN A 179 8.01 7.98 -15.16
N ALA A 180 6.88 8.48 -14.63
CA ALA A 180 6.71 9.90 -14.35
C ALA A 180 7.76 10.44 -13.37
N ALA A 181 8.15 9.65 -12.36
CA ALA A 181 9.16 10.03 -11.37
C ALA A 181 10.59 10.06 -11.96
N TYR A 182 10.85 9.27 -12.99
CA TYR A 182 12.13 9.25 -13.72
C TYR A 182 12.20 10.26 -14.87
N GLY A 183 11.08 10.90 -15.21
CA GLY A 183 10.97 11.85 -16.33
C GLY A 183 10.74 11.18 -17.68
N ASP A 184 10.33 9.91 -17.68
CA ASP A 184 10.10 9.10 -18.86
C ASP A 184 8.64 9.20 -19.37
N GLU A 185 8.40 8.72 -20.59
CA GLU A 185 7.05 8.61 -21.14
C GLU A 185 6.24 7.55 -20.36
N GLN A 186 5.02 7.89 -19.96
CA GLN A 186 4.17 7.06 -19.11
C GLN A 186 3.44 5.97 -19.90
N THR A 187 4.22 5.11 -20.55
CA THR A 187 3.72 4.05 -21.44
C THR A 187 2.95 2.97 -20.67
N GLY A 188 3.29 2.75 -19.39
CA GLY A 188 2.71 1.70 -18.55
C GLY A 188 3.27 0.29 -18.81
N ALA A 189 4.27 0.17 -19.68
CA ALA A 189 5.09 -1.02 -19.83
C ALA A 189 6.55 -0.64 -19.59
N ILE A 190 7.32 -1.55 -19.00
CA ILE A 190 8.76 -1.33 -18.80
C ILE A 190 9.45 -1.67 -20.11
N SER A 191 10.13 -0.72 -20.73
CA SER A 191 10.96 -0.98 -21.91
C SER A 191 12.32 -1.60 -21.53
N ASP A 192 13.05 -2.14 -22.51
CA ASP A 192 14.32 -2.82 -22.25
C ASP A 192 15.44 -1.86 -21.78
N ASP A 193 15.39 -0.60 -22.20
CA ASP A 193 16.29 0.47 -21.72
C ASP A 193 15.94 0.96 -20.31
N GLU A 194 14.69 0.75 -19.87
CA GLU A 194 14.21 1.05 -18.52
C GLU A 194 14.55 -0.05 -17.50
N VAL A 195 14.78 -1.29 -17.95
CA VAL A 195 15.11 -2.44 -17.08
C VAL A 195 16.25 -2.15 -16.08
N PRO A 196 17.40 -1.58 -16.49
CA PRO A 196 18.47 -1.27 -15.55
C PRO A 196 18.09 -0.22 -14.50
N HIS A 197 17.14 0.68 -14.80
CA HIS A 197 16.65 1.67 -13.84
C HIS A 197 15.78 1.00 -12.78
N VAL A 198 14.85 0.15 -13.20
CA VAL A 198 13.97 -0.62 -12.30
C VAL A 198 14.79 -1.58 -11.43
N GLN A 199 15.80 -2.26 -11.98
CA GLN A 199 16.67 -3.16 -11.23
C GLN A 199 17.46 -2.46 -10.12
N LYS A 200 17.85 -1.20 -10.37
CA LYS A 200 18.57 -0.34 -9.41
C LYS A 200 17.67 0.25 -8.32
N LEU A 201 16.34 0.11 -8.45
CA LEU A 201 15.43 0.56 -7.40
C LEU A 201 15.79 -0.12 -6.07
N GLY A 202 15.97 0.73 -5.06
CA GLY A 202 16.10 0.30 -3.69
C GLY A 202 14.76 -0.21 -3.16
N ILE A 203 14.81 -0.97 -2.06
CA ILE A 203 13.60 -1.27 -1.31
C ILE A 203 13.17 0.01 -0.60
N SER A 204 11.93 0.42 -0.83
CA SER A 204 11.30 1.54 -0.15
C SER A 204 11.27 1.31 1.35
N ARG A 205 11.17 2.41 2.09
CA ARG A 205 11.07 2.34 3.54
C ARG A 205 9.81 1.57 3.98
N ALA A 206 8.68 1.76 3.28
CA ALA A 206 7.41 1.06 3.52
C ALA A 206 7.53 -0.48 3.43
N VAL A 207 8.19 -1.01 2.39
CA VAL A 207 8.33 -2.47 2.21
C VAL A 207 9.37 -3.08 3.13
N ARG A 208 10.40 -2.32 3.53
CA ARG A 208 11.32 -2.74 4.59
C ARG A 208 10.61 -2.89 5.94
N TRP A 209 9.60 -2.07 6.20
CA TRP A 209 8.86 -2.05 7.46
C TRP A 209 7.74 -3.08 7.54
N ALA A 210 7.04 -3.36 6.43
CA ALA A 210 6.02 -4.41 6.35
C ALA A 210 6.56 -5.84 6.65
N ASN A 211 7.87 -6.04 6.54
CA ASN A 211 8.53 -7.33 6.78
C ASN A 211 9.26 -7.43 8.13
N GLN A 212 9.11 -6.44 9.02
CA GLN A 212 9.65 -6.51 10.39
C GLN A 212 8.60 -7.06 11.37
N PRO A 213 8.98 -7.95 12.32
CA PRO A 213 8.08 -8.38 13.39
C PRO A 213 7.69 -7.18 14.26
N PRO A 214 6.45 -7.12 14.81
CA PRO A 214 6.01 -6.00 15.63
C PRO A 214 6.90 -5.85 16.86
N GLU A 215 7.38 -4.63 17.13
CA GLU A 215 8.12 -4.32 18.36
C GLU A 215 7.22 -4.48 19.59
N PRO A 216 7.76 -4.94 20.74
CA PRO A 216 7.02 -5.01 22.00
C PRO A 216 6.54 -3.61 22.46
N SER A 217 5.36 -3.54 23.10
CA SER A 217 4.74 -2.26 23.48
C SER A 217 5.59 -1.44 24.46
N LEU A 218 5.87 -0.18 24.10
CA LEU A 218 6.67 0.75 24.91
C LEU A 218 5.92 1.27 26.16
N SER A 219 4.60 1.04 26.27
CA SER A 219 3.78 1.50 27.40
C SER A 219 4.32 1.01 28.76
N SER A 220 4.85 -0.21 28.79
CA SER A 220 5.43 -0.85 29.98
C SER A 220 6.92 -0.51 30.23
N ASP A 221 7.60 0.10 29.26
CA ASP A 221 9.01 0.47 29.38
C ASP A 221 9.18 1.75 30.20
N THR A 222 9.57 1.59 31.46
CA THR A 222 9.81 2.71 32.38
C THR A 222 10.97 3.63 31.98
N SER A 223 11.84 3.21 31.05
CA SER A 223 12.94 4.02 30.53
C SER A 223 12.53 4.90 29.34
N ALA A 224 11.39 4.62 28.71
CA ALA A 224 10.89 5.38 27.58
C ALA A 224 10.34 6.77 27.99
N PRO A 225 10.52 7.81 27.16
CA PRO A 225 9.91 9.13 27.38
C PRO A 225 8.38 9.05 27.56
N PRO A 226 7.78 9.82 28.50
CA PRO A 226 6.35 9.73 28.81
C PRO A 226 5.43 9.88 27.58
N LEU A 227 5.75 10.78 26.65
CA LEU A 227 4.95 10.96 25.43
C LEU A 227 4.93 9.71 24.54
N LEU A 228 6.07 9.02 24.38
CA LEU A 228 6.12 7.78 23.59
C LEU A 228 5.34 6.64 24.25
N ARG A 229 5.30 6.62 25.59
CA ARG A 229 4.50 5.65 26.34
C ARG A 229 3.01 5.91 26.24
N ILE A 230 2.60 7.19 26.20
CA ILE A 230 1.19 7.61 26.12
C ILE A 230 0.62 7.39 24.71
N PHE A 231 1.41 7.66 23.66
CA PHE A 231 0.99 7.47 22.27
C PHE A 231 1.18 6.01 21.85
N GLN A 232 0.40 5.11 22.46
CA GLN A 232 0.32 3.69 22.14
C GLN A 232 -1.16 3.27 22.10
N LEU A 233 -1.50 2.23 21.33
CA LEU A 233 -2.88 1.73 21.22
C LEU A 233 -3.44 1.26 22.57
N ASP A 234 -2.63 0.61 23.39
CA ASP A 234 -3.02 0.10 24.71
C ASP A 234 -3.22 1.19 25.77
N MET A 235 -2.89 2.45 25.44
CA MET A 235 -3.20 3.61 26.27
C MET A 235 -4.57 4.23 25.95
N LEU A 236 -5.23 3.81 24.87
CA LEU A 236 -6.65 4.14 24.65
C LEU A 236 -7.53 3.30 25.59
N GLY A 237 -8.60 3.89 26.10
CA GLY A 237 -9.55 3.22 27.00
C GLY A 237 -9.14 3.14 28.48
N ILE A 238 -7.95 3.64 28.83
CA ILE A 238 -7.49 3.71 30.23
C ILE A 238 -8.31 4.73 31.04
N GLN A 239 -8.20 4.65 32.37
CA GLN A 239 -8.80 5.65 33.26
C GLN A 239 -7.86 6.84 33.46
N ARG A 240 -8.41 8.05 33.60
CA ARG A 240 -7.64 9.28 33.87
C ARG A 240 -6.64 9.17 35.02
N PRO A 241 -6.96 8.58 36.20
CA PRO A 241 -5.99 8.46 37.29
C PRO A 241 -4.75 7.64 36.92
N PHE A 242 -4.87 6.70 35.97
CA PHE A 242 -3.73 5.96 35.46
C PHE A 242 -2.87 6.84 34.53
N LEU A 243 -3.49 7.59 33.62
CA LEU A 243 -2.79 8.57 32.76
C LEU A 243 -2.02 9.60 33.60
N GLU A 244 -2.60 10.07 34.70
CA GLU A 244 -2.01 11.08 35.58
C GLU A 244 -0.73 10.61 36.29
N GLN A 245 -0.45 9.30 36.31
CA GLN A 245 0.85 8.77 36.75
C GLN A 245 2.00 9.14 35.80
N PHE A 246 1.70 9.45 34.54
CA PHE A 246 2.66 9.81 33.51
C PHE A 246 2.72 11.32 33.29
N THR A 247 1.57 11.99 33.37
CA THR A 247 1.41 13.40 32.99
C THR A 247 1.46 14.35 34.19
N GLY A 248 1.19 13.87 35.40
CA GLY A 248 0.77 14.72 36.51
C GLY A 248 -0.67 15.24 36.33
N PRO A 249 -1.14 16.14 37.21
CA PRO A 249 -2.51 16.66 37.16
C PRO A 249 -2.75 17.53 35.93
N ALA A 250 -4.00 17.58 35.48
CA ALA A 250 -4.40 18.45 34.37
C ALA A 250 -4.25 19.93 34.75
N LYS A 251 -3.72 20.72 33.80
CA LYS A 251 -3.64 22.19 33.88
C LYS A 251 -4.99 22.84 33.62
N TYR A 252 -5.74 22.32 32.65
CA TYR A 252 -7.07 22.81 32.27
C TYR A 252 -8.04 21.65 32.10
N VAL A 253 -9.31 21.91 32.41
CA VAL A 253 -10.43 20.97 32.23
C VAL A 253 -11.57 21.70 31.54
N ASN A 254 -12.06 21.16 30.43
CA ASN A 254 -13.20 21.71 29.71
C ASN A 254 -14.28 20.62 29.55
N HIS A 255 -15.55 21.01 29.71
CA HIS A 255 -16.70 20.12 29.57
C HIS A 255 -17.52 20.54 28.36
N TYR A 256 -17.84 19.56 27.50
CA TYR A 256 -18.62 19.77 26.28
C TYR A 256 -20.03 19.18 26.41
N SER A 257 -20.94 19.65 25.55
CA SER A 257 -22.37 19.29 25.57
C SER A 257 -22.64 17.83 25.19
N ASP A 258 -21.73 17.20 24.44
CA ASP A 258 -21.74 15.79 24.03
C ASP A 258 -21.25 14.83 25.13
N LYS A 259 -21.09 15.34 26.36
CA LYS A 259 -20.53 14.64 27.53
C LYS A 259 -19.04 14.30 27.42
N THR A 260 -18.34 14.81 26.40
CA THR A 260 -16.88 14.74 26.34
C THR A 260 -16.29 15.73 27.33
N THR A 261 -15.26 15.30 28.07
CA THR A 261 -14.45 16.19 28.91
C THR A 261 -13.02 16.15 28.39
N THR A 262 -12.41 17.31 28.18
CA THR A 262 -11.00 17.40 27.80
C THR A 262 -10.13 17.84 28.96
N TYR A 263 -8.95 17.23 29.06
CA TYR A 263 -7.95 17.53 30.08
C TYR A 263 -6.66 17.91 29.39
N THR A 264 -6.19 19.14 29.60
CA THR A 264 -4.91 19.60 29.06
C THR A 264 -3.82 19.43 30.10
N TYR A 265 -2.78 18.67 29.77
CA TYR A 265 -1.61 18.37 30.59
C TYR A 265 -0.36 19.04 30.02
N MET A 266 0.59 19.34 30.91
CA MET A 266 1.94 19.77 30.54
C MET A 266 2.91 18.61 30.79
N VAL A 267 3.16 17.80 29.76
CA VAL A 267 4.15 16.73 29.84
C VAL A 267 5.51 17.32 29.51
N LYS A 268 6.28 17.65 30.56
CA LYS A 268 7.43 18.55 30.45
C LYS A 268 6.96 19.90 29.85
N ASN A 269 7.32 20.21 28.61
CA ASN A 269 6.93 21.45 27.91
C ASN A 269 5.93 21.19 26.77
N CYS A 270 5.36 19.98 26.71
CA CYS A 270 4.44 19.57 25.66
C CYS A 270 3.00 19.62 26.14
N GLU A 271 2.17 20.34 25.38
CA GLU A 271 0.75 20.46 25.64
C GLU A 271 0.04 19.24 25.04
N LEU A 272 -0.37 18.34 25.93
CA LEU A 272 -1.11 17.11 25.63
C LEU A 272 -2.56 17.32 26.07
N THR A 273 -3.53 17.06 25.20
CA THR A 273 -4.95 17.07 25.53
C THR A 273 -5.47 15.65 25.51
N ALA A 274 -6.04 15.16 26.61
CA ALA A 274 -6.75 13.88 26.63
C ALA A 274 -8.26 14.11 26.54
N TYR A 275 -8.94 13.29 25.74
CA TYR A 275 -10.38 13.34 25.54
C TYR A 275 -11.01 12.19 26.32
N GLU A 276 -11.89 12.48 27.27
CA GLU A 276 -12.55 11.48 28.12
C GLU A 276 -14.04 11.44 27.82
N GLN A 277 -14.57 10.22 27.68
CA GLN A 277 -16.00 9.96 27.61
C GLN A 277 -16.29 8.64 28.35
N GLY A 278 -17.38 8.61 29.12
CA GLY A 278 -17.76 7.41 29.88
C GLY A 278 -16.73 6.96 30.93
N GLY A 279 -15.90 7.89 31.44
CA GLY A 279 -14.85 7.61 32.43
C GLY A 279 -13.60 6.90 31.86
N LYS A 280 -13.45 6.90 30.53
CA LYS A 280 -12.31 6.33 29.83
C LYS A 280 -11.73 7.36 28.85
N ILE A 281 -10.40 7.34 28.68
CA ILE A 281 -9.72 8.14 27.67
C ILE A 281 -10.01 7.56 26.28
N GLN A 282 -10.56 8.38 25.40
CA GLN A 282 -10.94 8.03 24.03
C GLN A 282 -9.89 8.44 23.00
N GLY A 283 -9.01 9.38 23.34
CA GLY A 283 -7.99 9.87 22.41
C GLY A 283 -7.08 10.93 23.01
N TYR A 284 -6.05 11.27 22.25
CA TYR A 284 -4.99 12.19 22.61
C TYR A 284 -4.76 13.21 21.50
N GLY A 285 -4.74 14.50 21.86
CA GLY A 285 -4.28 15.60 21.05
C GLY A 285 -2.90 16.08 21.49
N LEU A 286 -2.00 16.38 20.56
CA LEU A 286 -0.67 16.92 20.84
C LEU A 286 -0.39 18.16 19.99
N LYS A 287 0.03 19.24 20.64
CA LYS A 287 0.59 20.41 19.94
C LYS A 287 2.02 20.11 19.53
N ILE A 288 2.27 20.07 18.22
CA ILE A 288 3.54 19.64 17.64
C ILE A 288 4.56 20.77 17.65
N THR A 289 5.74 20.45 18.20
CA THR A 289 6.95 21.27 18.11
C THR A 289 8.14 20.32 17.92
N PRO A 290 9.35 20.80 17.57
CA PRO A 290 10.52 19.93 17.47
C PRO A 290 10.83 19.14 18.76
N SER A 291 10.44 19.64 19.94
CA SER A 291 10.60 18.93 21.22
C SER A 291 9.35 18.16 21.67
N CYS A 292 8.23 18.32 20.96
CA CYS A 292 6.94 17.73 21.28
C CYS A 292 6.43 16.98 20.06
N SER A 293 6.93 15.76 19.90
CA SER A 293 6.57 14.92 18.77
C SER A 293 6.65 13.44 19.12
N VAL A 294 5.85 12.66 18.41
CA VAL A 294 5.70 11.21 18.55
C VAL A 294 5.62 10.61 17.15
N PRO A 295 6.00 9.36 16.92
CA PRO A 295 5.68 8.66 15.68
C PRO A 295 4.19 8.28 15.65
N LEU A 296 3.61 8.16 14.46
CA LEU A 296 2.27 7.58 14.27
C LEU A 296 2.28 6.07 14.17
N THR A 297 3.47 5.45 14.08
CA THR A 297 3.67 4.00 13.94
C THR A 297 2.77 3.13 14.82
N PRO A 298 2.45 3.49 16.09
CA PRO A 298 1.57 2.66 16.91
C PRO A 298 0.13 2.59 16.39
N PHE A 299 -0.32 3.57 15.60
CA PHE A 299 -1.72 3.75 15.19
C PHE A 299 -1.96 3.46 13.71
N ILE A 300 -0.90 3.27 12.93
CA ILE A 300 -0.99 3.08 11.48
C ILE A 300 -0.12 1.91 11.05
N GLN A 301 -0.47 1.31 9.93
CA GLN A 301 0.24 0.13 9.41
C GLN A 301 1.66 0.45 8.90
N ASN A 302 1.97 1.74 8.72
CA ASN A 302 3.24 2.25 8.21
C ASN A 302 4.11 2.85 9.34
N SER A 303 5.40 2.51 9.39
CA SER A 303 6.28 3.24 10.32
C SER A 303 6.46 4.69 9.86
N THR A 304 6.54 5.61 10.82
CA THR A 304 6.75 7.04 10.55
C THR A 304 7.88 7.56 11.42
N PRO A 305 8.65 8.57 10.95
CA PRO A 305 9.41 9.41 11.86
C PRO A 305 8.45 10.18 12.77
N THR A 306 8.99 10.99 13.68
CA THR A 306 8.14 11.82 14.53
C THR A 306 7.33 12.82 13.70
N VAL A 307 6.09 13.11 14.10
CA VAL A 307 5.16 13.98 13.34
C VAL A 307 5.72 15.39 13.09
N ALA A 308 6.70 15.86 13.88
CA ALA A 308 7.36 17.16 13.69
C ALA A 308 8.25 17.21 12.45
N GLU A 309 8.66 16.04 11.93
CA GLU A 309 9.42 15.91 10.69
C GLU A 309 8.50 15.76 9.47
N LEU A 310 7.19 15.60 9.68
CA LEU A 310 6.23 15.31 8.62
C LEU A 310 5.53 16.56 8.10
N THR A 311 5.26 16.54 6.79
CA THR A 311 4.25 17.38 6.15
C THR A 311 2.89 16.67 6.09
N LEU A 312 1.82 17.42 5.80
CA LEU A 312 0.51 16.84 5.53
C LEU A 312 0.58 15.86 4.34
N GLY A 313 1.41 16.14 3.32
CA GLY A 313 1.63 15.19 2.22
C GLY A 313 2.26 13.87 2.68
N ASP A 314 3.25 13.94 3.57
CA ASP A 314 3.87 12.74 4.14
C ASP A 314 2.90 11.94 4.99
N VAL A 315 2.03 12.61 5.77
CA VAL A 315 0.98 11.94 6.54
C VAL A 315 -0.04 11.29 5.61
N SER A 316 -0.54 11.99 4.58
CA SER A 316 -1.44 11.39 3.59
C SER A 316 -0.86 10.12 2.97
N ALA A 317 0.43 10.14 2.61
CA ALA A 317 1.13 8.97 2.09
C ALA A 317 1.25 7.85 3.14
N ALA A 318 1.54 8.18 4.40
CA ALA A 318 1.59 7.22 5.50
C ALA A 318 0.22 6.59 5.82
N LEU A 319 -0.88 7.25 5.44
CA LEU A 319 -2.26 6.76 5.55
C LEU A 319 -2.78 6.19 4.22
N ASN A 320 -1.89 5.77 3.31
CA ASN A 320 -2.23 5.18 2.00
C ASN A 320 -3.17 6.03 1.14
N GLY A 321 -3.19 7.36 1.33
CA GLY A 321 -4.08 8.28 0.63
C GLY A 321 -5.53 8.27 1.13
N ASN A 322 -5.85 7.54 2.20
CA ASN A 322 -7.20 7.45 2.76
C ASN A 322 -7.63 8.72 3.51
N ALA A 323 -6.68 9.56 3.90
CA ALA A 323 -6.95 10.77 4.65
C ALA A 323 -7.66 11.81 3.77
N ARG A 324 -8.83 12.30 4.20
CA ARG A 324 -9.53 13.39 3.53
C ARG A 324 -8.92 14.74 3.91
N PRO A 325 -8.68 15.65 2.94
CA PRO A 325 -8.34 17.03 3.26
C PRO A 325 -9.57 17.75 3.82
N VAL A 326 -9.34 18.57 4.85
CA VAL A 326 -10.38 19.30 5.56
C VAL A 326 -9.92 20.72 5.89
N SER A 327 -10.88 21.63 6.03
CA SER A 327 -10.66 22.99 6.54
C SER A 327 -11.85 23.44 7.37
N ASP A 328 -11.62 24.27 8.40
CA ASP A 328 -12.69 24.95 9.15
C ASP A 328 -13.64 25.71 8.21
N CYS A 329 -13.02 26.39 7.25
CA CYS A 329 -13.64 27.24 6.24
C CYS A 329 -12.61 27.49 5.13
N LEU A 330 -13.06 27.84 3.92
CA LEU A 330 -12.17 28.34 2.85
C LEU A 330 -12.53 29.76 2.41
N GLU A 331 -13.67 30.27 2.87
CA GLU A 331 -14.20 31.58 2.53
C GLU A 331 -15.07 32.10 3.67
N SER A 332 -15.09 33.42 3.86
CA SER A 332 -15.89 34.11 4.88
C SER A 332 -15.84 33.45 6.28
N CYS A 333 -14.63 33.11 6.73
CA CYS A 333 -14.32 32.43 7.99
C CYS A 333 -14.77 33.15 9.29
N GLY A 334 -15.51 34.25 9.18
CA GLY A 334 -16.04 35.01 10.32
C GLY A 334 -14.95 35.46 11.29
N ASN A 335 -15.10 35.09 12.56
CA ASN A 335 -14.20 35.45 13.66
C ASN A 335 -13.04 34.46 13.87
N ALA A 336 -12.83 33.49 12.96
CA ALA A 336 -11.67 32.61 13.06
C ALA A 336 -10.40 33.47 12.95
N ALA A 337 -9.65 33.58 14.04
CA ALA A 337 -8.41 34.35 14.07
C ALA A 337 -7.38 33.72 13.10
N ASP A 338 -7.28 32.38 13.13
CA ASP A 338 -6.46 31.56 12.23
C ASP A 338 -7.27 30.29 11.88
N PRO A 339 -7.77 30.12 10.64
CA PRO A 339 -8.43 28.88 10.25
C PRO A 339 -7.41 27.73 10.18
N ASN A 340 -7.85 26.49 10.32
CA ASN A 340 -6.99 25.33 10.13
C ASN A 340 -7.27 24.62 8.81
N ILE A 341 -6.21 24.12 8.20
CA ILE A 341 -6.24 23.11 7.13
C ILE A 341 -5.59 21.84 7.64
N GLY A 342 -6.02 20.68 7.16
CA GLY A 342 -5.42 19.43 7.58
C GLY A 342 -6.02 18.20 6.93
N LEU A 343 -5.75 17.06 7.54
CA LEU A 343 -6.20 15.74 7.10
C LEU A 343 -6.93 15.03 8.23
N MET A 344 -7.97 14.29 7.87
CA MET A 344 -8.67 13.38 8.77
C MET A 344 -8.79 12.00 8.13
N GLU A 345 -8.44 10.97 8.87
CA GLU A 345 -8.72 9.58 8.52
C GLU A 345 -9.60 8.96 9.60
N GLN A 346 -10.61 8.22 9.17
CA GLN A 346 -11.39 7.37 10.07
C GLN A 346 -10.85 5.96 9.99
N GLY A 347 -10.45 5.41 11.14
CA GLY A 347 -9.88 4.07 11.22
C GLY A 347 -10.89 3.00 10.84
N SER A 348 -10.45 1.99 10.10
CA SER A 348 -11.27 0.81 9.80
C SER A 348 -11.45 -0.08 11.03
N HIS A 349 -12.36 -1.06 10.98
CA HIS A 349 -12.46 -2.10 12.01
C HIS A 349 -11.13 -2.87 12.19
N ALA A 350 -10.31 -2.99 11.12
CA ALA A 350 -9.00 -3.63 11.21
C ALA A 350 -7.97 -2.80 11.99
N GLU A 351 -8.19 -1.49 12.11
CA GLU A 351 -7.38 -0.52 12.87
C GLU A 351 -8.05 -0.14 14.20
N ASP A 352 -8.94 -1.01 14.70
CA ASP A 352 -9.70 -0.80 15.94
C ASP A 352 -10.46 0.54 15.97
N TYR A 353 -10.88 1.05 14.80
CA TYR A 353 -11.59 2.32 14.64
C TYR A 353 -10.81 3.55 15.15
N VAL A 354 -9.48 3.50 15.15
CA VAL A 354 -8.66 4.64 15.58
C VAL A 354 -8.62 5.71 14.48
N ASN A 355 -9.17 6.89 14.79
CA ASN A 355 -9.12 8.06 13.93
C ASN A 355 -7.80 8.78 14.10
N ILE A 356 -7.30 9.33 13.00
CA ILE A 356 -6.08 10.13 12.97
C ILE A 356 -6.37 11.45 12.31
N GLU A 357 -5.97 12.52 12.99
CA GLU A 357 -6.20 13.86 12.50
C GLU A 357 -4.94 14.70 12.64
N VAL A 358 -4.55 15.39 11.58
CA VAL A 358 -3.38 16.26 11.57
C VAL A 358 -3.72 17.60 10.97
N TYR A 359 -3.31 18.68 11.64
CA TYR A 359 -3.71 20.04 11.26
C TYR A 359 -2.57 21.03 11.31
N ALA A 360 -2.72 22.12 10.54
CA ALA A 360 -1.90 23.30 10.59
C ALA A 360 -2.78 24.56 10.60
N PRO A 361 -2.59 25.48 11.57
CA PRO A 361 -3.20 26.80 11.50
C PRO A 361 -2.62 27.57 10.32
N VAL A 362 -3.46 28.34 9.64
CA VAL A 362 -3.12 29.11 8.44
C VAL A 362 -2.43 30.42 8.84
N VAL A 363 -1.21 30.28 9.37
CA VAL A 363 -0.39 31.40 9.89
C VAL A 363 0.95 31.55 9.19
N ASP A 364 1.49 30.47 8.63
CA ASP A 364 2.74 30.51 7.88
C ASP A 364 2.50 30.53 6.36
N GLU A 365 3.53 30.95 5.62
CA GLU A 365 3.44 31.14 4.16
C GLU A 365 3.00 29.87 3.43
N LYS A 366 3.45 28.68 3.86
CA LYS A 366 3.09 27.43 3.19
C LYS A 366 1.62 27.10 3.45
N ALA A 367 1.15 27.27 4.68
CA ALA A 367 -0.25 27.05 5.02
C ALA A 367 -1.18 28.07 4.32
N LEU A 368 -0.79 29.35 4.25
CA LEU A 368 -1.50 30.40 3.52
C LEU A 368 -1.61 30.09 2.02
N ASN A 369 -0.50 29.69 1.40
CA ASN A 369 -0.49 29.33 -0.02
C ASN A 369 -1.33 28.08 -0.29
N ALA A 370 -1.24 27.05 0.56
CA ALA A 370 -2.07 25.85 0.44
C ALA A 370 -3.57 26.18 0.55
N TYR A 371 -3.95 26.96 1.55
CA TYR A 371 -5.31 27.43 1.76
C TYR A 371 -5.86 28.17 0.53
N ALA A 372 -5.09 29.15 0.03
CA ALA A 372 -5.49 29.95 -1.14
C ALA A 372 -5.61 29.08 -2.41
N ASN A 373 -4.64 28.21 -2.66
CA ASN A 373 -4.63 27.34 -3.83
C ASN A 373 -5.83 26.38 -3.84
N TRP A 374 -6.19 25.81 -2.68
CA TRP A 374 -7.34 24.92 -2.59
C TRP A 374 -8.65 25.67 -2.84
N ARG A 375 -8.85 26.81 -2.16
CA ARG A 375 -10.01 27.69 -2.38
C ARG A 375 -10.15 28.08 -3.85
N ASP A 376 -9.06 28.50 -4.48
CA ASP A 376 -9.08 28.98 -5.86
C ASP A 376 -9.32 27.83 -6.86
N ALA A 377 -8.98 26.59 -6.52
CA ALA A 377 -9.37 25.41 -7.29
C ALA A 377 -10.89 25.18 -7.23
N LEU A 378 -11.50 25.28 -6.04
CA LEU A 378 -12.95 25.11 -5.87
C LEU A 378 -13.72 26.22 -6.60
N ARG A 379 -13.31 27.48 -6.47
CA ARG A 379 -13.98 28.65 -7.10
C ARG A 379 -14.07 28.57 -8.63
N LYS A 380 -13.22 27.79 -9.28
CA LYS A 380 -13.27 27.59 -10.75
C LYS A 380 -14.47 26.76 -11.18
N HIS A 381 -15.02 25.94 -10.28
CA HIS A 381 -15.99 24.90 -10.61
C HIS A 381 -17.24 24.90 -9.73
N GLU A 382 -17.21 25.57 -8.58
CA GLU A 382 -18.25 25.53 -7.55
C GLU A 382 -18.85 26.90 -7.23
N THR A 383 -20.04 26.87 -6.64
CA THR A 383 -20.73 28.08 -6.18
C THR A 383 -20.17 28.59 -4.85
N GLU A 384 -20.38 29.88 -4.56
CA GLU A 384 -20.04 30.44 -3.24
C GLU A 384 -20.74 29.65 -2.11
N ASP A 385 -22.01 29.30 -2.28
CA ASP A 385 -22.76 28.48 -1.32
C ASP A 385 -22.12 27.12 -1.05
N TYR A 386 -21.47 26.49 -2.04
CA TYR A 386 -20.78 25.21 -1.83
C TYR A 386 -19.58 25.39 -0.89
N ILE A 387 -18.80 26.45 -1.10
CA ILE A 387 -17.59 26.75 -0.32
C ILE A 387 -17.94 27.29 1.07
N LEU A 388 -18.89 28.22 1.16
CA LEU A 388 -19.30 28.85 2.43
C LEU A 388 -19.92 27.84 3.41
N ASN A 389 -20.63 26.84 2.90
CA ASN A 389 -21.25 25.81 3.75
C ASN A 389 -20.35 24.59 4.00
N GLY A 390 -19.07 24.65 3.63
CA GLY A 390 -18.11 23.58 3.95
C GLY A 390 -18.35 22.24 3.24
N LYS A 391 -19.13 22.21 2.14
CA LYS A 391 -19.53 20.94 1.48
C LYS A 391 -18.35 20.12 0.98
N PHE A 392 -17.24 20.79 0.64
CA PHE A 392 -15.98 20.18 0.24
C PHE A 392 -15.35 19.25 1.29
N ASN A 393 -15.71 19.42 2.57
CA ASN A 393 -15.24 18.53 3.65
C ASN A 393 -15.94 17.15 3.62
N CYS A 394 -17.06 17.02 2.92
CA CYS A 394 -18.02 15.94 3.12
C CYS A 394 -18.14 15.00 1.92
N ASP A 395 -18.08 15.52 0.69
CA ASP A 395 -18.35 14.74 -0.53
C ASP A 395 -17.09 14.15 -1.19
N GLY A 396 -15.90 14.58 -0.76
CA GLY A 396 -14.61 14.12 -1.31
C GLY A 396 -14.33 14.58 -2.75
N LYS A 397 -15.19 15.41 -3.36
CA LYS A 397 -15.11 15.79 -4.79
C LYS A 397 -13.79 16.46 -5.16
N TYR A 398 -13.22 17.23 -4.23
CA TYR A 398 -11.98 17.99 -4.40
C TYR A 398 -10.84 17.52 -3.49
N ALA A 399 -10.87 16.22 -3.12
CA ALA A 399 -9.86 15.65 -2.24
C ALA A 399 -8.45 15.68 -2.88
N ALA A 400 -8.33 15.40 -4.17
CA ALA A 400 -7.04 15.42 -4.85
C ALA A 400 -6.42 16.82 -4.87
N GLU A 401 -7.22 17.85 -5.14
CA GLU A 401 -6.80 19.25 -5.15
C GLU A 401 -6.41 19.73 -3.75
N GLY A 402 -7.18 19.36 -2.73
CA GLY A 402 -6.86 19.69 -1.34
C GLY A 402 -5.55 19.05 -0.89
N LEU A 403 -5.37 17.75 -1.14
CA LEU A 403 -4.13 17.04 -0.85
C LEU A 403 -2.93 17.64 -1.59
N HIS A 404 -3.10 17.96 -2.88
CA HIS A 404 -2.05 18.58 -3.67
C HIS A 404 -1.63 19.94 -3.11
N ALA A 405 -2.60 20.77 -2.72
CA ALA A 405 -2.35 22.09 -2.16
C ALA A 405 -1.60 22.01 -0.82
N MET A 406 -1.97 21.06 0.03
CA MET A 406 -1.44 20.90 1.40
C MET A 406 -0.12 20.14 1.50
N ARG A 407 0.33 19.48 0.42
CA ARG A 407 1.43 18.50 0.45
C ARG A 407 2.69 18.94 1.18
N ASN A 408 3.02 20.23 1.19
CA ASN A 408 4.26 20.78 1.75
C ASN A 408 4.09 21.47 3.11
N VAL A 409 2.87 21.47 3.66
CA VAL A 409 2.53 22.13 4.93
C VAL A 409 2.97 21.25 6.09
N ALA A 410 3.70 21.82 7.05
CA ALA A 410 4.16 21.06 8.22
C ALA A 410 3.02 20.80 9.20
N VAL A 411 3.01 19.63 9.83
CA VAL A 411 2.03 19.29 10.86
C VAL A 411 2.28 20.11 12.14
N LYS A 412 1.23 20.73 12.69
CA LYS A 412 1.30 21.53 13.93
C LYS A 412 0.44 20.99 15.06
N GLN A 413 -0.55 20.17 14.74
CA GLN A 413 -1.40 19.50 15.71
C GLN A 413 -1.65 18.07 15.25
N LEU A 414 -1.69 17.16 16.20
CA LEU A 414 -2.03 15.75 16.02
C LEU A 414 -3.19 15.39 16.94
N PHE A 415 -4.12 14.58 16.46
CA PHE A 415 -5.06 13.81 17.27
C PHE A 415 -5.03 12.34 16.86
N VAL A 416 -5.10 11.44 17.84
CA VAL A 416 -5.30 9.99 17.65
C VAL A 416 -6.31 9.46 18.66
N GLY A 417 -7.28 8.64 18.23
CA GLY A 417 -8.23 7.99 19.14
C GLY A 417 -9.52 7.49 18.51
N TRP A 418 -10.37 6.81 19.27
CA TRP A 418 -11.68 6.30 18.81
C TRP A 418 -12.74 7.39 18.60
N GLY A 419 -12.51 8.57 19.17
CA GLY A 419 -13.34 9.77 18.98
C GLY A 419 -12.80 10.68 17.90
N ALA A 420 -13.20 11.95 17.93
CA ALA A 420 -12.61 13.00 17.11
C ALA A 420 -12.09 14.12 18.02
N SER A 421 -11.12 14.91 17.54
CA SER A 421 -10.76 16.14 18.24
C SER A 421 -11.92 17.14 18.22
N GLY A 422 -11.81 18.25 18.95
CA GLY A 422 -12.80 19.33 18.87
C GLY A 422 -12.98 19.87 17.44
N PHE A 423 -11.90 19.92 16.66
CA PHE A 423 -11.96 20.29 15.24
C PHE A 423 -12.63 19.17 14.44
N GLY A 424 -12.24 17.90 14.64
CA GLY A 424 -12.83 16.79 13.91
C GLY A 424 -14.34 16.63 14.15
N GLN A 425 -14.78 16.87 15.40
CA GLN A 425 -16.21 16.93 15.75
C GLN A 425 -16.94 18.06 15.01
N TYR A 426 -16.33 19.25 14.91
CA TYR A 426 -16.90 20.38 14.17
C TYR A 426 -17.09 20.03 12.68
N ILE A 427 -16.07 19.46 12.03
CA ILE A 427 -16.13 19.06 10.62
C ILE A 427 -17.15 17.93 10.40
N ASN A 428 -17.15 16.88 11.22
CA ASN A 428 -18.12 15.79 11.11
C ASN A 428 -19.56 16.30 11.30
N GLY A 429 -19.76 17.25 12.22
CA GLY A 429 -21.05 17.93 12.41
C GLY A 429 -21.54 18.70 11.17
N GLN A 430 -20.64 19.37 10.42
CA GLN A 430 -21.01 19.98 9.13
C GLN A 430 -21.48 18.95 8.11
N CYS A 431 -20.90 17.75 8.14
CA CYS A 431 -21.23 16.66 7.24
C CYS A 431 -22.43 15.81 7.70
N GLY A 432 -23.01 16.09 8.88
CA GLY A 432 -24.08 15.29 9.47
C GLY A 432 -23.63 13.88 9.88
N GLN A 433 -22.34 13.72 10.21
CA GLN A 433 -21.70 12.46 10.61
C GLN A 433 -21.56 12.34 12.12
#